data_AF-A0A9D6NPH8-F1
#
_entry.id   AF-A0A9D6NPH8-F1
#
_cell.length_a   1.000
_cell.length_b   1.000
_cell.length_c   1.000
_cell.angle_alpha   90.00
_cell.angle_beta   90.00
_cell.angle_gamma   90.00
#
_symmetry.space_group_name_H-M   'P 1'
#
loop_
_entity.id
_entity.type
_entity.pdbx_description
1 polymer ?
#
loop_
_entity_poly.entity_id
_entity_poly.type
_entity_poly.pdbx_seq_one_letter_code
_entity_poly.pdbx_strand_id
1 'polypeptide(L)'
;MTILDEDIRFHQRQRLEAWRIRFRQIGVEIGRSGMKDRNEIIPLLHDRRNPTFFTQDHGFYHPTLRHPRYCLVHLDVATVETADYIRRFLRHKAFRTQAQRMGKVIRVRHSGVTYWQIGHEMEHVIGW
;
A
#
# COMPACT_ATOMS: atom_id res chain seq x y z
N MET A 1 -9.64 3.87 2.98
CA MET A 1 -8.80 5.08 2.83
C MET A 1 -7.46 4.67 2.24
N THR A 2 -6.89 5.46 1.33
CA THR A 2 -5.52 5.26 0.84
C THR A 2 -4.55 6.10 1.66
N ILE A 3 -3.45 5.50 2.08
CA ILE A 3 -2.36 6.18 2.79
C ILE A 3 -1.09 6.00 1.96
N LEU A 4 -0.34 7.08 1.77
CA LEU A 4 0.99 7.06 1.17
C LEU A 4 2.04 7.24 2.26
N ASP A 5 3.13 6.53 2.12
CA ASP A 5 4.33 6.74 2.92
C ASP A 5 5.00 8.10 2.59
N GLU A 6 5.89 8.53 3.48
CA GLU A 6 6.58 9.81 3.35
C GLU A 6 7.54 9.86 2.14
N ASP A 7 8.03 8.68 1.71
CA ASP A 7 8.99 8.51 0.61
C ASP A 7 8.38 8.68 -0.80
N ILE A 8 7.04 8.72 -0.91
CA ILE A 8 6.37 8.85 -2.20
C ILE A 8 6.57 10.27 -2.75
N ARG A 9 7.36 10.34 -3.84
CA ARG A 9 7.78 11.59 -4.48
C ARG A 9 6.61 12.52 -4.82
N PHE A 10 6.83 13.82 -4.63
CA PHE A 10 5.85 14.88 -4.89
C PHE A 10 5.18 14.78 -6.28
N HIS A 11 5.96 14.62 -7.35
CA HIS A 11 5.41 14.50 -8.71
C HIS A 11 4.51 13.27 -8.88
N GLN A 12 4.76 12.18 -8.16
CA GLN A 12 3.88 11.01 -8.20
C GLN A 12 2.56 11.31 -7.48
N ARG A 13 2.60 12.01 -6.34
CA ARG A 13 1.41 12.49 -5.62
C ARG A 13 0.55 13.42 -6.49
N GLN A 14 1.17 14.38 -7.18
CA GLN A 14 0.48 15.26 -8.12
C GLN A 14 -0.24 14.48 -9.24
N ARG A 15 0.38 13.41 -9.77
CA ARG A 15 -0.27 12.53 -10.76
C ARG A 15 -1.49 11.81 -10.20
N LEU A 16 -1.39 11.30 -8.96
CA LEU A 16 -2.53 10.68 -8.27
C LEU A 16 -3.68 11.68 -8.05
N GLU A 17 -3.37 12.91 -7.64
CA GLU A 17 -4.34 14.01 -7.49
C GLU A 17 -5.03 14.35 -8.81
N ALA A 18 -4.27 14.47 -9.90
CA ALA A 18 -4.79 14.73 -11.24
C ALA A 18 -5.76 13.62 -11.71
N TRP A 19 -5.53 12.37 -11.29
CA TRP A 19 -6.45 11.25 -11.54
C TRP A 19 -7.57 11.11 -10.51
N ARG A 20 -7.68 12.06 -9.58
CA ARG A 20 -8.68 12.08 -8.49
C ARG A 20 -8.60 10.86 -7.57
N ILE A 21 -7.42 10.27 -7.43
CA ILE A 21 -7.17 9.21 -6.46
C ILE A 21 -6.94 9.88 -5.10
N ARG A 22 -7.93 9.79 -4.21
CA ARG A 22 -7.84 10.37 -2.86
C ARG A 22 -6.84 9.58 -2.00
N PHE A 23 -5.91 10.28 -1.38
CA PHE A 23 -4.97 9.72 -0.40
C PHE A 23 -4.76 10.68 0.77
N ARG A 24 -4.04 10.20 1.79
CA ARG A 24 -3.37 11.02 2.80
C ARG A 24 -1.92 10.55 2.92
N GLN A 25 -0.99 11.45 3.13
CA GLN A 25 0.43 11.13 3.26
C GLN A 25 0.88 11.18 4.72
N ILE A 26 1.70 10.22 5.13
CA ILE A 26 2.41 10.27 6.41
C ILE A 26 3.36 11.48 6.41
N GLY A 27 3.38 12.22 7.52
CA GLY A 27 4.23 13.40 7.68
C GLY A 27 3.67 14.68 7.06
N VAL A 28 2.53 14.61 6.36
CA VAL A 28 1.82 15.80 5.83
C VAL A 28 0.42 15.87 6.42
N GLU A 29 -0.51 15.00 6.03
CA GLU A 29 -1.90 15.03 6.50
C GLU A 29 -2.19 14.07 7.64
N ILE A 30 -1.33 13.07 7.88
CA ILE A 30 -1.45 12.14 9.01
C ILE A 30 -0.09 11.86 9.66
N GLY A 31 -0.10 11.60 10.96
CA GLY A 31 1.12 11.24 11.69
C GLY A 31 2.16 12.36 11.67
N ARG A 32 3.45 11.99 11.67
CA ARG A 32 4.59 12.89 11.55
C ARG A 32 5.65 12.27 10.63
N SER A 33 6.59 13.08 10.13
CA SER A 33 7.73 12.55 9.37
C SER A 33 8.66 11.74 10.27
N GLY A 34 9.33 10.74 9.70
CA GLY A 34 10.26 9.86 10.40
C GLY A 34 9.61 8.94 11.42
N MET A 35 8.35 8.52 11.18
CA MET A 35 7.68 7.49 11.99
C MET A 35 8.36 6.13 11.77
N LYS A 36 8.50 5.35 12.84
CA LYS A 36 9.04 3.98 12.78
C LYS A 36 7.98 2.97 12.37
N ASP A 37 8.36 2.02 11.53
CA ASP A 37 7.46 1.03 10.94
C ASP A 37 6.61 0.30 11.98
N ARG A 38 7.23 -0.50 12.84
CA ARG A 38 6.53 -1.41 13.76
C ARG A 38 5.85 -0.70 14.91
N ASN A 39 6.47 0.33 15.46
CA ASN A 39 6.02 0.95 16.70
C ASN A 39 5.17 2.20 16.50
N GLU A 40 5.11 2.74 15.27
CA GLU A 40 4.35 3.97 14.99
C GLU A 40 3.45 3.82 13.76
N ILE A 41 3.98 3.36 12.62
CA ILE A 41 3.18 3.23 11.39
C ILE A 41 2.13 2.11 11.55
N ILE A 42 2.52 0.91 11.99
CA ILE A 42 1.58 -0.20 12.17
C ILE A 42 0.45 0.15 13.18
N PRO A 43 0.73 0.69 14.38
CA PRO A 43 -0.29 1.23 15.28
C PRO A 43 -1.20 2.27 14.63
N LEU A 44 -0.62 3.26 13.91
CA LEU A 44 -1.41 4.24 13.17
C LEU A 44 -2.37 3.56 12.20
N LEU A 45 -1.96 2.51 11.48
CA LEU A 45 -2.82 1.77 10.56
C LEU A 45 -3.95 1.01 11.26
N HIS A 46 -3.74 0.49 12.48
CA HIS A 46 -4.78 -0.16 13.26
C HIS A 46 -5.93 0.79 13.65
N ASP A 47 -5.59 2.05 13.94
CA ASP A 47 -6.53 3.09 14.35
C ASP A 47 -7.35 3.66 13.19
N ARG A 48 -6.94 3.41 11.94
CA ARG A 48 -7.70 3.85 10.77
C ARG A 48 -8.68 2.78 10.31
N ARG A 49 -9.81 3.23 9.75
CA ARG A 49 -10.84 2.34 9.21
C ARG A 49 -10.38 1.75 7.87
N ASN A 50 -9.81 0.55 7.93
CA ASN A 50 -9.48 -0.28 6.78
C ASN A 50 -8.49 0.38 5.79
N PRO A 51 -7.37 1.00 6.21
CA PRO A 51 -6.47 1.68 5.28
C PRO A 51 -5.80 0.72 4.29
N THR A 52 -5.48 1.24 3.11
CA THR A 52 -4.52 0.64 2.17
C THR A 52 -3.29 1.54 2.17
N PHE A 53 -2.19 1.05 2.72
CA PHE A 53 -0.92 1.75 2.85
C PHE A 53 0.00 1.39 1.69
N PHE A 54 0.57 2.41 1.03
CA PHE A 54 1.54 2.24 -0.05
C PHE A 54 2.89 2.81 0.36
N THR A 55 3.94 2.01 0.19
CA THR A 55 5.33 2.34 0.54
C THR A 55 6.29 1.75 -0.49
N GLN A 56 7.48 2.33 -0.65
CA GLN A 56 8.58 1.67 -1.37
C GLN A 56 9.53 0.91 -0.43
N ASP A 57 9.31 0.96 0.89
CA ASP A 57 10.09 0.20 1.84
C ASP A 57 9.75 -1.29 1.79
N HIS A 58 10.77 -2.10 1.49
CA HIS A 58 10.68 -3.55 1.43
C HIS A 58 10.43 -4.18 2.82
N GLY A 59 10.77 -3.49 3.92
CA GLY A 59 10.54 -3.94 5.29
C GLY A 59 9.06 -4.25 5.61
N PHE A 60 8.12 -3.64 4.88
CA PHE A 60 6.69 -3.92 5.01
C PHE A 60 6.20 -5.15 4.24
N TYR A 61 7.02 -5.74 3.36
CA TYR A 61 6.68 -6.97 2.65
C TYR A 61 7.02 -8.22 3.47
N HIS A 62 6.32 -8.41 4.59
CA HIS A 62 6.51 -9.55 5.47
C HIS A 62 5.18 -10.23 5.84
N PRO A 63 5.07 -11.57 5.76
CA PRO A 63 3.80 -12.27 6.02
C PRO A 63 3.30 -12.09 7.45
N THR A 64 4.15 -11.82 8.44
CA THR A 64 3.69 -11.57 9.83
C THR A 64 2.96 -10.23 9.99
N LEU A 65 3.05 -9.32 9.01
CA LEU A 65 2.36 -8.04 9.03
C LEU A 65 0.94 -8.11 8.43
N ARG A 66 0.42 -9.31 8.13
CA ARG A 66 -0.98 -9.46 7.70
C ARG A 66 -1.92 -9.08 8.85
N HIS A 67 -2.90 -8.24 8.57
CA HIS A 67 -3.88 -7.83 9.58
C HIS A 67 -5.26 -7.53 8.95
N PRO A 68 -6.39 -7.96 9.56
CA PRO A 68 -7.71 -7.86 8.93
C PRO A 68 -8.19 -6.42 8.76
N ARG A 69 -7.62 -5.48 9.53
CA ARG A 69 -8.01 -4.06 9.50
C ARG A 69 -7.18 -3.20 8.56
N TYR A 70 -6.21 -3.73 7.82
CA TYR A 70 -5.48 -2.94 6.82
C TYR A 70 -5.00 -3.78 5.65
N CYS A 71 -4.43 -3.10 4.67
CA CYS A 71 -3.65 -3.69 3.58
C CYS A 71 -2.34 -2.93 3.46
N LEU A 72 -1.23 -3.66 3.36
CA LEU A 72 0.09 -3.11 3.07
C LEU A 72 0.43 -3.40 1.61
N VAL A 73 0.93 -2.40 0.90
CA VAL A 73 1.35 -2.51 -0.49
C VAL A 73 2.76 -1.96 -0.63
N HIS A 74 3.71 -2.87 -0.79
CA HIS A 74 5.08 -2.57 -1.17
C HIS A 74 5.16 -2.40 -2.71
N LEU A 75 5.67 -1.26 -3.14
CA LEU A 75 5.81 -0.88 -4.54
C LEU A 75 7.23 -1.17 -5.02
N ASP A 76 7.44 -2.39 -5.51
CA ASP A 76 8.68 -2.90 -6.09
C ASP A 76 8.79 -2.50 -7.57
N VAL A 77 8.76 -1.18 -7.79
CA VAL A 77 8.86 -0.51 -9.11
C VAL A 77 9.70 0.76 -8.97
N ALA A 78 10.12 1.36 -10.09
CA ALA A 78 10.91 2.59 -10.01
C ALA A 78 10.09 3.72 -9.38
N THR A 79 10.75 4.58 -8.59
CA THR A 79 10.11 5.73 -7.90
C THR A 79 9.37 6.70 -8.83
N VAL A 80 9.70 6.67 -10.12
CA VAL A 80 9.06 7.50 -11.17
C VAL A 80 7.79 6.87 -11.76
N GLU A 81 7.53 5.61 -11.45
CA GLU A 81 6.39 4.83 -11.95
C GLU A 81 5.32 4.58 -10.86
N THR A 82 5.62 4.96 -9.62
CA THR A 82 4.80 4.66 -8.44
C THR A 82 3.32 5.02 -8.62
N ALA A 83 3.01 6.20 -9.15
CA ALA A 83 1.62 6.61 -9.35
C ALA A 83 0.88 5.69 -10.34
N ASP A 84 1.52 5.33 -11.46
CA ASP A 84 0.93 4.44 -12.47
C ASP A 84 0.60 3.08 -11.88
N TYR A 85 1.51 2.52 -11.08
CA TYR A 85 1.32 1.21 -10.45
C TYR A 85 0.33 1.22 -9.29
N ILE A 86 0.26 2.31 -8.50
CA ILE A 86 -0.83 2.52 -7.53
C ILE A 86 -2.18 2.50 -8.26
N ARG A 87 -2.30 3.27 -9.34
CA ARG A 87 -3.54 3.33 -10.13
C ARG A 87 -3.89 1.99 -10.75
N ARG A 88 -2.91 1.28 -11.33
CA ARG A 88 -3.09 -0.05 -11.93
C ARG A 88 -3.58 -1.06 -10.89
N PHE A 89 -2.93 -1.10 -9.73
CA PHE A 89 -3.31 -1.95 -8.61
C PHE A 89 -4.74 -1.66 -8.12
N LEU A 90 -5.10 -0.38 -7.91
CA LEU A 90 -6.44 0.00 -7.47
C LEU A 90 -7.55 -0.31 -8.50
N ARG A 91 -7.18 -0.56 -9.76
CA ARG A 91 -8.10 -0.97 -10.83
C ARG A 91 -8.13 -2.47 -11.06
N HIS A 92 -7.16 -3.21 -10.55
CA HIS A 92 -7.06 -4.65 -10.74
C HIS A 92 -8.27 -5.38 -10.14
N LYS A 93 -8.85 -6.34 -10.86
CA LYS A 93 -10.10 -7.04 -10.48
C LYS A 93 -10.04 -7.70 -9.10
N ALA A 94 -8.86 -8.16 -8.70
CA ALA A 94 -8.64 -8.80 -7.40
C ALA A 94 -8.51 -7.80 -6.23
N PHE A 95 -8.35 -6.50 -6.48
CA PHE A 95 -8.03 -5.49 -5.45
C PHE A 95 -8.82 -4.19 -5.56
N ARG A 96 -9.79 -4.12 -6.49
CA ARG A 96 -10.54 -2.90 -6.81
C ARG A 96 -11.26 -2.32 -5.61
N THR A 97 -11.87 -3.18 -4.79
CA THR A 97 -12.61 -2.76 -3.59
C THR A 97 -11.76 -2.81 -2.34
N GLN A 98 -12.11 -2.00 -1.34
CA GLN A 98 -11.42 -2.01 -0.05
C GLN A 98 -11.50 -3.38 0.63
N ALA A 99 -12.67 -4.02 0.59
CA ALA A 99 -12.89 -5.34 1.17
C ALA A 99 -11.95 -6.40 0.57
N GLN A 100 -11.75 -6.38 -0.76
CA GLN A 100 -10.83 -7.31 -1.43
C GLN A 100 -9.37 -7.14 -0.97
N ARG A 101 -8.97 -5.93 -0.58
CA ARG A 101 -7.60 -5.61 -0.17
C ARG A 101 -7.28 -6.00 1.27
N MET A 102 -8.25 -5.96 2.18
CA MET A 102 -7.99 -6.16 3.62
C MET A 102 -7.37 -7.51 3.93
N GLY A 103 -6.53 -7.56 4.97
CA GLY A 103 -5.87 -8.79 5.39
C GLY A 103 -4.73 -9.23 4.49
N LYS A 104 -4.20 -8.33 3.64
CA LYS A 104 -3.15 -8.64 2.68
C LYS A 104 -1.90 -7.80 2.86
N VAL A 105 -0.76 -8.45 2.66
CA VAL A 105 0.53 -7.81 2.45
C VAL A 105 0.92 -8.08 1.00
N ILE A 106 1.04 -7.03 0.22
CA ILE A 106 1.07 -7.08 -1.25
C ILE A 106 2.38 -6.49 -1.74
N ARG A 107 2.95 -7.10 -2.77
CA ARG A 107 4.07 -6.58 -3.53
C ARG A 107 3.65 -6.38 -4.98
N VAL A 108 3.82 -5.16 -5.46
CA VAL A 108 3.49 -4.73 -6.82
C VAL A 108 4.77 -4.64 -7.64
N ARG A 109 4.83 -5.33 -8.79
CA ARG A 109 5.99 -5.42 -9.68
C ARG A 109 5.61 -5.18 -11.14
N HIS A 110 6.56 -4.95 -12.04
CA HIS A 110 6.25 -4.81 -13.47
C HIS A 110 5.48 -5.99 -14.06
N SER A 111 5.75 -7.22 -13.63
CA SER A 111 5.12 -8.45 -14.13
C SER A 111 3.73 -8.75 -13.54
N GLY A 112 3.39 -8.16 -12.39
CA GLY A 112 2.12 -8.45 -11.73
C GLY A 112 2.14 -8.11 -10.25
N VAL A 113 1.33 -8.84 -9.49
CA VAL A 113 1.17 -8.67 -8.05
C VAL A 113 1.39 -10.00 -7.36
N THR A 114 2.18 -9.98 -6.29
CA THR A 114 2.26 -11.10 -5.33
C THR A 114 1.75 -10.68 -3.98
N TYR A 115 1.14 -11.59 -3.23
CA TYR A 115 0.59 -11.23 -1.93
C TYR A 115 0.46 -12.41 -0.96
N TRP A 116 0.59 -12.07 0.31
CA TRP A 116 0.20 -12.90 1.45
C TRP A 116 -1.20 -12.52 1.90
N GLN A 117 -2.01 -13.50 2.32
CA GLN A 117 -3.36 -13.28 2.84
C GLN A 117 -3.55 -14.00 4.18
N ILE A 118 -4.36 -13.43 5.08
CA ILE A 118 -4.78 -14.10 6.32
C ILE A 118 -5.46 -15.43 6.00
N GLY A 119 -5.12 -16.48 6.77
CA GLY A 119 -5.69 -17.82 6.59
C GLY A 119 -5.07 -18.61 5.44
N HIS A 120 -4.06 -18.07 4.77
CA HIS A 120 -3.32 -18.77 3.72
C HIS A 120 -1.83 -18.80 4.05
N GLU A 121 -1.21 -19.98 3.95
CA GLU A 121 0.22 -20.15 4.24
C GLU A 121 1.12 -19.82 3.05
N MET A 122 0.59 -19.89 1.83
CA MET A 122 1.34 -19.69 0.60
C MET A 122 1.16 -18.28 0.03
N GLU A 123 2.19 -17.80 -0.67
CA GLU A 123 2.15 -16.57 -1.45
C GLU A 123 1.35 -16.79 -2.73
N HIS A 124 0.48 -15.85 -3.05
CA HIS A 124 -0.29 -15.87 -4.30
C HIS A 124 0.40 -15.00 -5.36
N VAL A 125 0.32 -15.42 -6.62
CA VAL A 125 0.85 -14.67 -7.77
C VAL A 125 -0.26 -14.44 -8.78
N ILE A 126 -0.41 -13.18 -9.23
CA ILE A 126 -1.35 -12.82 -10.28
C ILE A 126 -0.71 -11.84 -11.27
N GLY A 127 -1.03 -12.01 -12.56
CA GLY A 127 -0.69 -11.04 -13.60
C GLY A 127 -1.59 -9.81 -13.55
N TRP A 128 -1.33 -8.86 -14.45
CA TRP A 128 -2.03 -7.58 -14.52
C TRP A 128 -3.37 -7.58 -15.25
#